data_AF-A0A453FV69-F1
#
_entry.id   AF-A0A453FV69-F1
#
_cell.length_a   1.000
_cell.length_b   1.000
_cell.length_c   1.000
_cell.angle_alpha   90.00
_cell.angle_beta   90.00
_cell.angle_gamma   90.00
#
_symmetry.space_group_name_H-M   'P 1'
#
loop_
_entity.id
_entity.type
_entity.pdbx_description
1 polymer ?
#
loop_
_entity_poly.entity_id
_entity_poly.type
_entity_poly.pdbx_seq_one_letter_code
_entity_poly.pdbx_strand_id
1 'polypeptide(L)' 'MEVIFPLLKHLSVQRDVRPALYERFHMPEWFQKHGIPRTDQAL' A
#
# COMPACT_ATOMS: atom_id res chain seq x y z
N MET A 1 -10.76 11.54 -3.53
CA MET A 1 -9.67 10.54 -3.45
C MET A 1 -8.34 11.12 -2.98
N GLU A 2 -8.13 12.44 -3.03
CA GLU A 2 -6.84 13.09 -2.72
C GLU A 2 -6.35 12.92 -1.27
N VAL A 3 -7.25 12.61 -0.32
CA VAL A 3 -6.90 12.54 1.11
C VAL A 3 -6.64 11.11 1.60
N ILE A 4 -7.25 10.10 0.95
CA ILE A 4 -7.15 8.70 1.38
C ILE A 4 -5.79 8.09 1.02
N PHE A 5 -5.27 8.40 -0.17
CA PHE A 5 -4.02 7.82 -0.66
C PHE A 5 -2.78 8.20 0.17
N PRO A 6 -2.59 9.48 0.59
CA PRO A 6 -1.52 9.84 1.51
C PRO A 6 -1.64 9.14 2.87
N LEU A 7 -2.86 9.00 3.38
CA LEU A 7 -3.12 8.30 4.65
C LEU A 7 -2.76 6.82 4.57
N LEU A 8 -3.18 6.14 3.50
CA LEU A 8 -2.84 4.73 3.26
C LEU A 8 -1.33 4.53 3.11
N LYS A 9 -0.64 5.46 2.44
CA LYS A 9 0.82 5.44 2.34
C LYS A 9 1.47 5.56 3.72
N HIS A 10 1.05 6.52 4.54
CA HIS A 10 1.59 6.70 5.89
C HIS A 10 1.35 5.48 6.77
N LEU A 11 0.13 4.90 6.72
CA LEU A 11 -0.22 3.70 7.45
C LEU A 11 0.63 2.50 7.01
N SER A 12 0.90 2.34 5.70
CA SER A 12 1.74 1.25 5.18
C SER A 12 3.20 1.27 5.63
N VAL A 13 3.71 2.44 6.02
CA VAL A 13 5.06 2.61 6.58
C VAL A 13 5.07 2.27 8.08
N GLN A 14 4.00 2.60 8.81
CA GLN A 14 3.92 2.33 10.25
C GLN A 14 3.53 0.88 10.58
N ARG A 15 2.65 0.28 9.78
CA ARG A 15 2.17 -1.09 9.93
C ARG A 15 1.94 -1.65 8.55
N ASP A 16 2.28 -2.93 8.34
CA ASP A 16 2.07 -3.55 7.05
C ASP A 16 0.57 -3.77 6.77
N VAL A 17 -0.10 -2.75 6.24
CA VAL A 17 -1.50 -2.78 5.80
C VAL A 17 -1.63 -3.17 4.33
N ARG A 18 -0.50 -3.43 3.64
CA ARG A 18 -0.47 -3.83 2.23
C ARG A 18 -1.31 -5.10 1.97
N PRO A 19 -1.30 -6.15 2.83
CA PRO A 19 -2.14 -7.33 2.64
C PRO A 19 -3.63 -7.00 2.71
N ALA A 20 -4.06 -6.24 3.74
CA ALA A 20 -5.47 -5.87 3.91
C ALA A 20 -5.98 -4.99 2.76
N LEU A 21 -5.14 -4.08 2.26
CA LEU A 21 -5.49 -3.26 1.11
C LEU A 21 -5.48 -4.05 -0.20
N TYR A 22 -4.58 -5.02 -0.36
CA TYR A 22 -4.56 -5.91 -1.51
C TYR A 22 -5.80 -6.82 -1.55
N GLU A 23 -6.18 -7.41 -0.40
CA GLU A 23 -7.40 -8.22 -0.28
C GLU A 23 -8.67 -7.41 -0.53
N ARG A 24 -8.71 -6.14 -0.09
CA ARG A 24 -9.93 -5.33 -0.16
C ARG A 24 -10.10 -4.60 -1.49
N PHE A 25 -9.00 -4.17 -2.11
CA PHE A 25 -9.03 -3.30 -3.28
C PHE A 25 -8.35 -3.89 -4.51
N HIS A 26 -7.55 -4.96 -4.39
CA HIS A 26 -6.84 -5.61 -5.49
C HIS A 26 -6.04 -4.62 -6.37
N MET A 27 -5.35 -3.64 -5.76
CA MET A 27 -4.61 -2.59 -6.49
C MET A 27 -3.08 -2.69 -6.33
N PRO A 28 -2.41 -3.69 -6.95
CA PRO A 28 -0.95 -3.83 -6.85
C PRO A 28 -0.18 -2.69 -7.53
N GLU A 29 -0.68 -2.09 -8.61
CA GLU A 29 -0.03 -1.02 -9.35
C GLU A 29 0.02 0.30 -8.56
N TRP A 30 -0.97 0.52 -7.68
CA TRP A 30 -1.01 1.69 -6.82
C TRP A 30 0.19 1.72 -5.86
N PHE A 31 0.51 0.60 -5.23
CA PHE A 31 1.66 0.51 -4.33
C PHE A 31 2.97 0.85 -5.04
N GLN A 32 3.18 0.29 -6.24
CA GLN A 32 4.37 0.58 -7.05
C GLN A 32 4.47 2.06 -7.41
N LYS A 33 3.37 2.66 -7.88
CA LYS A 33 3.32 4.07 -8.28
C LYS A 33 3.58 5.03 -7.10
N HIS A 34 3.27 4.60 -5.88
CA HIS A 34 3.48 5.37 -4.67
C HIS A 34 4.80 5.06 -3.94
N GLY A 35 5.64 4.20 -4.52
CA GLY A 35 6.96 3.83 -3.99
C GLY A 35 6.90 2.90 -2.78
N ILE A 36 5.80 2.16 -2.63
CA ILE A 36 5.62 1.17 -1.57
C ILE A 36 6.08 -0.18 -2.15
N PRO A 37 7.14 -0.81 -1.61
CA PRO A 37 7.63 -2.08 -2.13
C PRO A 37 6.54 -3.15 -2.00
N ARG A 38 6.46 -4.04 -2.99
CA ARG A 38 5.51 -5.17 -2.97
C ARG A 38 5.83 -6.02 -1.75
N THR A 39 4.83 -6.55 -1.06
CA THR A 39 5.04 -7.41 0.12
C THR A 39 5.94 -8.61 -0.20
N ASP A 40 5.94 -9.05 -1.46
CA ASP A 40 6.81 -10.11 -2.02
C ASP A 40 8.29 -9.72 -2.19
N GLN A 41 8.67 -8.45 -1.97
CA GLN A 41 10.05 -7.97 -2.07
C GLN A 41 10.71 -7.70 -0.71
N ALA A 42 10.00 -7.93 0.39
CA ALA A 42 10.61 -7.93 1.72
C ALA A 42 11.18 -9.33 1.99
N LEU A 43 12.41 -9.57 1.51
CA LEU A 43 13.30 -10.63 2.01
C LEU A 43 13.72 -10.32 3.44
#